data_AF-A0A2N8UND3-F1
#
_entry.id   AF-A0A2N8UND3-F1
#
_cell.length_a   1.000
_cell.length_b   1.000
_cell.length_c   1.000
_cell.angle_alpha   90.00
_cell.angle_beta   90.00
_cell.angle_gamma   90.00
#
_symmetry.space_group_name_H-M   'P 1'
#
loop_
_entity.id
_entity.type
_entity.pdbx_description
1 polymer ?
#
loop_
_entity_poly.entity_id
_entity_poly.type
_entity_poly.pdbx_seq_one_letter_code
_entity_poly.pdbx_strand_id
1 'polypeptide(L)'
;MAYLPISTDLVSCTEGSGVSLEKGDGARIDLLRWHPQSTDGGVELPVYVDGWLGANARASIEQVVVHLHGKERDGNVAWDDIAAARSRLSVDQQRTTLIVVPQFLNGLDKAKIHASNQSHLLMWKSNGWGEGSASVRPKPSALNQGGVSSFEALDAIVCHFANRQLYASIKRIVVSGHSMGGQLVQRYSILGAPPLSPQQRQAVRIEYVVINPASYLYFTAERPGSPAADANVYKYGFDQLASKVSTYRGIENSQDAQFYLDRMLRERTVAFLHGEADRGVGDDRPEAMAQGAFPLTSHRASVCKDSVS
;
A
#
# COMPACT_ATOMS: atom_id res chain seq x y z
N MET A 1 20.90 -10.70 -0.64
CA MET A 1 20.63 -11.04 -2.07
C MET A 1 19.98 -9.82 -2.69
N ALA A 2 20.40 -9.40 -3.89
CA ALA A 2 19.79 -8.24 -4.53
C ALA A 2 18.29 -8.49 -4.80
N TYR A 3 17.45 -7.55 -4.38
CA TYR A 3 16.01 -7.60 -4.61
C TYR A 3 15.73 -7.47 -6.12
N LEU A 4 15.27 -8.55 -6.74
CA LEU A 4 15.14 -8.63 -8.20
C LEU A 4 14.03 -7.69 -8.71
N PRO A 5 14.17 -7.11 -9.93
CA PRO A 5 13.11 -6.32 -10.54
C PRO A 5 11.81 -7.11 -10.66
N ILE A 6 10.67 -6.46 -10.37
CA ILE A 6 9.35 -7.04 -10.55
C ILE A 6 8.85 -6.69 -11.96
N SER A 7 8.74 -7.70 -12.81
CA SER A 7 8.05 -7.56 -14.11
C SER A 7 6.55 -7.63 -13.89
N THR A 8 5.83 -6.64 -14.42
CA THR A 8 4.39 -6.51 -14.22
C THR A 8 3.66 -6.33 -15.54
N ASP A 9 2.41 -6.78 -15.58
CA ASP A 9 1.47 -6.51 -16.66
C ASP A 9 0.14 -6.02 -16.09
N LEU A 10 -0.51 -5.11 -16.80
CA LEU A 10 -1.81 -4.55 -16.43
C LEU A 10 -2.82 -4.90 -17.53
N VAL A 11 -3.69 -5.86 -17.23
CA VAL A 11 -4.67 -6.39 -18.18
C VAL A 11 -6.09 -6.07 -17.76
N SER A 12 -6.99 -5.84 -18.70
CA SER A 12 -8.38 -5.56 -18.34
C SER A 12 -9.10 -6.76 -17.74
N CYS A 13 -9.88 -6.49 -16.70
CA CYS A 13 -10.72 -7.49 -16.06
C CYS A 13 -11.89 -7.84 -17.00
N THR A 14 -12.08 -9.13 -17.24
CA THR A 14 -13.17 -9.69 -18.04
C THR A 14 -14.04 -10.59 -17.16
N GLU A 15 -15.15 -11.11 -17.68
CA GLU A 15 -16.00 -12.07 -16.95
C GLU A 15 -15.23 -13.32 -16.49
N GLY A 16 -14.18 -13.71 -17.24
CA GLY A 16 -13.30 -14.82 -16.88
C GLY A 16 -12.22 -14.49 -15.84
N SER A 17 -12.08 -13.25 -15.39
CA SER A 17 -11.00 -12.80 -14.49
C SER A 17 -11.17 -13.21 -13.03
N GLY A 18 -12.26 -13.90 -12.67
CA GLY A 18 -12.44 -14.44 -11.32
C GLY A 18 -12.84 -13.42 -10.26
N VAL A 19 -13.00 -12.15 -10.62
CA VAL A 19 -13.44 -11.06 -9.72
C VAL A 19 -14.55 -10.25 -10.39
N SER A 20 -15.53 -9.83 -9.60
CA SER A 20 -16.56 -8.86 -9.98
C SER A 20 -16.62 -7.81 -8.89
N LEU A 21 -16.20 -6.60 -9.27
CA LEU A 21 -16.23 -5.43 -8.41
C LEU A 21 -17.22 -4.43 -8.98
N GLU A 22 -17.91 -3.72 -8.09
CA GLU A 22 -18.71 -2.55 -8.46
C GLU A 22 -17.79 -1.51 -9.10
N LYS A 23 -18.19 -0.93 -10.24
CA LYS A 23 -17.38 0.09 -10.91
C LYS A 23 -17.64 1.46 -10.26
N GLY A 24 -16.58 2.20 -9.97
CA GLY A 24 -16.68 3.65 -9.72
C GLY A 24 -16.87 4.43 -11.02
N ASP A 25 -17.34 5.66 -10.94
CA ASP A 25 -17.60 6.48 -12.14
C ASP A 25 -16.28 6.83 -12.86
N GLY A 26 -16.24 6.63 -14.17
CA GLY A 26 -15.02 6.77 -14.97
C GLY A 26 -13.92 5.74 -14.70
N ALA A 27 -14.14 4.77 -13.80
CA ALA A 27 -13.20 3.69 -13.53
C ALA A 27 -13.38 2.54 -14.53
N ARG A 28 -12.28 1.84 -14.82
CA ARG A 28 -12.31 0.43 -15.21
C ARG A 28 -11.54 -0.40 -14.20
N ILE A 29 -11.77 -1.70 -14.23
CA ILE A 29 -11.06 -2.66 -13.39
C ILE A 29 -10.08 -3.41 -14.27
N ASP A 30 -8.81 -3.38 -13.91
CA ASP A 30 -7.75 -4.15 -14.51
C ASP A 30 -7.17 -5.12 -13.44
N LEU A 31 -6.43 -6.15 -13.85
CA LEU A 31 -5.63 -7.00 -12.98
C LEU A 31 -4.17 -6.64 -13.17
N LEU A 32 -3.51 -6.24 -12.09
CA LEU A 32 -2.05 -6.16 -12.05
C LEU A 32 -1.51 -7.58 -11.83
N ARG A 33 -0.70 -8.06 -12.77
CA ARG A 33 -0.09 -9.39 -12.77
C ARG A 33 1.40 -9.30 -12.56
N TRP A 34 1.95 -10.19 -11.75
CA TRP A 34 3.41 -10.36 -11.63
C TRP A 34 3.76 -11.76 -11.15
N HIS A 35 5.03 -12.11 -11.25
CA HIS A 35 5.57 -13.32 -10.61
C HIS A 35 6.19 -12.88 -9.29
N PRO A 36 5.60 -13.28 -8.14
CA PRO A 36 6.13 -12.89 -6.85
C PRO A 36 7.39 -13.69 -6.56
N GLN A 37 8.27 -13.14 -5.74
CA GLN A 37 9.54 -13.81 -5.43
C GLN A 37 9.37 -14.97 -4.45
N SER A 38 8.24 -15.05 -3.75
CA SER A 38 7.93 -16.09 -2.77
C SER A 38 7.14 -17.27 -3.33
N THR A 39 6.66 -17.19 -4.59
CA THR A 39 5.85 -18.27 -5.18
C THR A 39 6.20 -18.56 -6.65
N ASP A 40 6.25 -19.84 -7.02
CA ASP A 40 6.55 -20.31 -8.39
C ASP A 40 5.49 -19.94 -9.46
N GLY A 41 4.36 -19.34 -9.09
CA GLY A 41 3.27 -18.99 -10.01
C GLY A 41 2.96 -17.50 -10.05
N GLY A 42 2.43 -17.02 -11.17
CA GLY A 42 1.93 -15.65 -11.28
C GLY A 42 0.81 -15.37 -10.27
N VAL A 43 0.73 -14.13 -9.81
CA VAL A 43 -0.32 -13.62 -8.92
C VAL A 43 -1.00 -12.40 -9.54
N GLU A 44 -2.21 -12.14 -9.08
CA GLU A 44 -3.08 -11.10 -9.61
C GLU A 44 -3.67 -10.26 -8.49
N LEU A 45 -3.62 -8.94 -8.65
CA LEU A 45 -4.28 -7.96 -7.79
C LEU A 45 -5.25 -7.13 -8.63
N PRO A 46 -6.56 -7.13 -8.32
CA PRO A 46 -7.49 -6.23 -8.98
C PRO A 46 -7.17 -4.78 -8.61
N VAL A 47 -7.21 -3.90 -9.61
CA VAL A 47 -7.00 -2.46 -9.45
C VAL A 47 -8.08 -1.71 -10.21
N TYR A 48 -8.63 -0.67 -9.60
CA TYR A 48 -9.35 0.35 -10.35
C TYR A 48 -8.33 1.27 -11.00
N VAL A 49 -8.57 1.61 -12.25
CA VAL A 49 -7.74 2.54 -13.02
C VAL A 49 -8.64 3.38 -13.91
N ASP A 50 -8.15 4.54 -14.33
CA ASP A 50 -8.90 5.41 -15.23
C ASP A 50 -9.34 4.67 -16.50
N GLY A 51 -10.64 4.75 -16.80
CA GLY A 51 -11.22 4.15 -17.99
C GLY A 51 -10.59 4.69 -19.28
N TRP A 52 -10.12 5.94 -19.27
CA TRP A 52 -9.46 6.60 -20.40
C TRP A 52 -7.99 6.19 -20.60
N LEU A 53 -7.39 5.39 -19.71
CA LEU A 53 -6.00 4.96 -19.84
C LEU A 53 -5.81 4.02 -21.04
N GLY A 54 -5.46 4.56 -22.20
CA GLY A 54 -5.08 3.80 -23.40
C GLY A 54 -3.59 3.90 -23.71
N ALA A 55 -3.14 3.17 -24.74
CA ALA A 55 -1.75 3.21 -25.21
C ALA A 55 -1.25 4.64 -25.48
N ASN A 56 -2.09 5.47 -26.10
CA ASN A 56 -1.75 6.87 -26.42
C ASN A 56 -1.67 7.77 -25.17
N ALA A 57 -2.48 7.49 -24.14
CA ALA A 57 -2.52 8.31 -22.93
C ALA A 57 -1.32 8.06 -22.02
N ARG A 58 -0.80 6.81 -21.98
CA ARG A 58 0.32 6.39 -21.11
C ARG A 58 1.55 7.29 -21.23
N ALA A 59 1.91 7.72 -22.45
CA ALA A 59 3.08 8.55 -22.69
C ALA A 59 2.96 9.96 -22.07
N SER A 60 1.75 10.46 -21.84
CA SER A 60 1.47 11.78 -21.27
C SER A 60 1.29 11.80 -19.74
N ILE A 61 1.24 10.63 -19.10
CA ILE A 61 1.08 10.55 -17.65
C ILE A 61 2.33 11.08 -16.97
N GLU A 62 2.17 12.14 -16.16
CA GLU A 62 3.25 12.72 -15.36
C GLU A 62 3.18 12.30 -13.90
N GLN A 63 1.98 11.95 -13.43
CA GLN A 63 1.72 11.56 -12.05
C GLN A 63 0.78 10.36 -11.98
N VAL A 64 1.09 9.44 -11.08
CA VAL A 64 0.17 8.37 -10.65
C VAL A 64 -0.16 8.57 -9.17
N VAL A 65 -1.45 8.56 -8.84
CA VAL A 65 -1.94 8.52 -7.46
C VAL A 65 -2.45 7.12 -7.19
N VAL A 66 -1.73 6.37 -6.37
CA VAL A 66 -2.14 5.08 -5.82
C VAL A 66 -2.89 5.37 -4.52
N HIS A 67 -4.19 5.11 -4.46
CA HIS A 67 -5.00 5.39 -3.27
C HIS A 67 -5.56 4.10 -2.65
N LEU A 68 -5.34 3.89 -1.35
CA LEU A 68 -5.69 2.68 -0.63
C LEU A 68 -6.97 2.88 0.20
N HIS A 69 -7.94 1.99 -0.03
CA HIS A 69 -9.20 1.95 0.70
C HIS A 69 -9.04 1.64 2.20
N GLY A 70 -10.11 1.87 2.97
CA GLY A 70 -10.17 1.59 4.39
C GLY A 70 -10.42 0.11 4.73
N LYS A 71 -10.83 -0.14 5.98
CA LYS A 71 -11.12 -1.48 6.52
C LYS A 71 -12.25 -2.19 5.77
N GLU A 72 -13.19 -1.44 5.21
CA GLU A 72 -14.38 -1.98 4.53
C GLU A 72 -14.07 -2.55 3.13
N ARG A 73 -12.87 -2.31 2.60
CA ARG A 73 -12.41 -2.83 1.29
C ARG A 73 -13.34 -2.43 0.16
N ASP A 74 -13.80 -1.19 0.23
CA ASP A 74 -14.66 -0.45 -0.66
C ASP A 74 -13.84 0.33 -1.69
N GLY A 75 -13.17 -0.40 -2.60
CA GLY A 75 -12.28 0.21 -3.59
C GLY A 75 -13.00 1.15 -4.57
N ASN A 76 -14.28 0.95 -4.84
CA ASN A 76 -15.10 1.86 -5.64
C ASN A 76 -15.35 3.19 -4.92
N VAL A 77 -15.65 3.18 -3.62
CA VAL A 77 -15.80 4.39 -2.82
C VAL A 77 -14.46 5.15 -2.75
N ALA A 78 -13.37 4.43 -2.49
CA ALA A 78 -12.03 5.01 -2.48
C ALA A 78 -11.63 5.60 -3.85
N TRP A 79 -12.09 5.01 -4.95
CA TRP A 79 -11.95 5.56 -6.30
C TRP A 79 -12.72 6.87 -6.46
N ASP A 80 -14.00 6.89 -6.10
CA ASP A 80 -14.86 8.06 -6.25
C ASP A 80 -14.31 9.24 -5.43
N ASP A 81 -13.82 9.00 -4.21
CA ASP A 81 -13.20 10.01 -3.34
C ASP A 81 -11.96 10.65 -3.99
N ILE A 82 -11.03 9.84 -4.51
CA ILE A 82 -9.80 10.36 -5.10
C ILE A 82 -10.04 10.97 -6.49
N ALA A 83 -11.03 10.47 -7.24
CA ALA A 83 -11.49 11.08 -8.49
C ALA A 83 -12.10 12.46 -8.24
N ALA A 84 -12.90 12.61 -7.18
CA ALA A 84 -13.45 13.89 -6.74
C ALA A 84 -12.36 14.86 -6.24
N ALA A 85 -11.25 14.36 -5.68
CA ALA A 85 -10.10 15.20 -5.36
C ALA A 85 -9.38 15.67 -6.63
N ARG A 86 -9.17 14.78 -7.61
CA ARG A 86 -8.53 15.12 -8.90
C ARG A 86 -9.36 16.12 -9.71
N SER A 87 -10.69 16.06 -9.67
CA SER A 87 -11.56 16.98 -10.42
C SER A 87 -11.41 18.46 -10.00
N ARG A 88 -10.79 18.71 -8.85
CA ARG A 88 -10.44 20.07 -8.36
C ARG A 88 -9.15 20.63 -8.95
N LEU A 89 -8.37 19.81 -9.67
CA LEU A 89 -7.17 20.25 -10.37
C LEU A 89 -7.54 20.98 -11.67
N SER A 90 -6.59 21.70 -12.27
CA SER A 90 -6.76 22.24 -13.63
C SER A 90 -6.96 21.11 -14.65
N VAL A 91 -7.63 21.40 -15.78
CA VAL A 91 -7.89 20.41 -16.83
C VAL A 91 -6.60 19.73 -17.33
N ASP A 92 -5.50 20.48 -17.45
CA ASP A 92 -4.22 19.93 -17.89
C ASP A 92 -3.64 18.95 -16.87
N GLN A 93 -3.71 19.29 -15.58
CA GLN A 93 -3.28 18.38 -14.50
C GLN A 93 -4.16 17.14 -14.41
N GLN A 94 -5.47 17.26 -14.64
CA GLN A 94 -6.37 16.10 -14.66
C GLN A 94 -5.97 15.11 -15.75
N ARG A 95 -5.59 15.59 -16.95
CA ARG A 95 -5.19 14.77 -18.09
C ARG A 95 -3.88 14.01 -17.89
N THR A 96 -2.99 14.52 -17.03
CA THR A 96 -1.67 13.93 -16.78
C THR A 96 -1.59 13.21 -15.43
N THR A 97 -2.66 13.22 -14.63
CA THR A 97 -2.76 12.55 -13.34
C THR A 97 -3.63 11.30 -13.44
N LEU A 98 -2.96 10.14 -13.43
CA LEU A 98 -3.61 8.84 -13.40
C LEU A 98 -3.98 8.46 -11.97
N ILE A 99 -5.17 7.88 -11.77
CA ILE A 99 -5.62 7.31 -10.51
C ILE A 99 -5.55 5.78 -10.60
N VAL A 100 -5.07 5.17 -9.52
CA VAL A 100 -5.02 3.72 -9.35
C VAL A 100 -5.47 3.39 -7.92
N VAL A 101 -6.46 2.50 -7.78
CA VAL A 101 -6.92 2.02 -6.46
C VAL A 101 -6.77 0.51 -6.41
N PRO A 102 -5.78 -0.04 -5.69
CA PRO A 102 -5.69 -1.49 -5.50
C PRO A 102 -6.80 -2.00 -4.59
N GLN A 103 -7.38 -3.15 -4.95
CA GLN A 103 -8.40 -3.85 -4.17
C GLN A 103 -7.74 -4.98 -3.38
N PHE A 104 -7.42 -4.73 -2.11
CA PHE A 104 -6.94 -5.76 -1.20
C PHE A 104 -8.12 -6.60 -0.70
N LEU A 105 -8.22 -7.83 -1.19
CA LEU A 105 -9.30 -8.77 -0.85
C LEU A 105 -9.02 -9.55 0.43
N ASN A 106 -10.06 -9.91 1.16
CA ASN A 106 -10.00 -10.87 2.25
C ASN A 106 -11.18 -11.87 2.23
N GLY A 107 -11.26 -12.72 3.24
CA GLY A 107 -12.30 -13.75 3.34
C GLY A 107 -13.75 -13.26 3.46
N LEU A 108 -13.97 -11.96 3.68
CA LEU A 108 -15.31 -11.33 3.66
C LEU A 108 -15.74 -10.93 2.24
N ASP A 109 -14.82 -10.85 1.28
CA ASP A 109 -15.11 -10.42 -0.09
C ASP A 109 -15.60 -11.55 -0.99
N LYS A 110 -16.11 -12.65 -0.44
CA LYS A 110 -16.54 -13.83 -1.24
C LYS A 110 -17.54 -13.48 -2.34
N ALA A 111 -18.43 -12.52 -2.09
CA ALA A 111 -19.41 -12.05 -3.07
C ALA A 111 -18.76 -11.36 -4.29
N LYS A 112 -17.55 -10.81 -4.12
CA LYS A 112 -16.78 -10.13 -5.16
C LYS A 112 -15.94 -11.09 -6.02
N ILE A 113 -15.94 -12.39 -5.73
CA ILE A 113 -14.98 -13.33 -6.31
C ILE A 113 -15.72 -14.54 -6.91
N HIS A 114 -15.52 -14.79 -8.20
CA HIS A 114 -16.11 -15.92 -8.90
C HIS A 114 -15.31 -17.19 -8.67
N ALA A 115 -15.98 -18.32 -8.44
CA ALA A 115 -15.31 -19.60 -8.16
C ALA A 115 -14.45 -20.14 -9.31
N SER A 116 -14.74 -19.73 -10.55
CA SER A 116 -14.16 -20.30 -11.77
C SER A 116 -12.70 -19.91 -12.06
N ASN A 117 -12.16 -18.84 -11.43
CA ASN A 117 -10.78 -18.40 -11.72
C ASN A 117 -10.10 -17.63 -10.57
N GLN A 118 -9.88 -18.30 -9.44
CA GLN A 118 -9.27 -17.69 -8.24
C GLN A 118 -7.85 -18.19 -7.95
N SER A 119 -7.23 -18.92 -8.88
CA SER A 119 -5.95 -19.59 -8.64
C SER A 119 -4.79 -18.61 -8.49
N HIS A 120 -4.93 -17.39 -9.02
CA HIS A 120 -3.87 -16.35 -9.00
C HIS A 120 -4.27 -15.11 -8.19
N LEU A 121 -5.56 -14.91 -7.90
CA LEU A 121 -6.03 -13.76 -7.14
C LEU A 121 -5.48 -13.75 -5.71
N LEU A 122 -4.85 -12.63 -5.36
CA LEU A 122 -4.36 -12.39 -4.02
C LEU A 122 -5.51 -12.13 -3.04
N MET A 123 -5.43 -12.79 -1.90
CA MET A 123 -6.37 -12.61 -0.79
C MET A 123 -5.63 -12.74 0.53
N TRP A 124 -5.91 -11.87 1.48
CA TRP A 124 -5.31 -11.88 2.81
C TRP A 124 -6.27 -12.39 3.88
N LYS A 125 -5.69 -12.82 5.00
CA LYS A 125 -6.48 -13.20 6.18
C LYS A 125 -6.93 -11.93 6.91
N SER A 126 -8.24 -11.74 7.05
CA SER A 126 -8.82 -10.60 7.78
C SER A 126 -8.19 -9.27 7.31
N ASN A 127 -7.68 -8.46 8.23
CA ASN A 127 -7.03 -7.18 7.96
C ASN A 127 -5.51 -7.29 7.77
N GLY A 128 -4.95 -8.50 7.62
CA GLY A 128 -3.51 -8.70 7.47
C GLY A 128 -2.89 -7.98 6.27
N TRP A 129 -3.69 -7.68 5.23
CA TRP A 129 -3.25 -6.82 4.12
C TRP A 129 -2.81 -5.43 4.63
N GLY A 130 -3.48 -4.85 5.63
CA GLY A 130 -3.12 -3.55 6.21
C GLY A 130 -1.84 -3.58 7.07
N GLU A 131 -1.27 -4.77 7.27
CA GLU A 131 -0.14 -5.03 8.15
C GLU A 131 1.09 -5.53 7.39
N GLY A 132 1.12 -5.51 6.05
CA GLY A 132 2.23 -6.10 5.31
C GLY A 132 2.27 -7.63 5.34
N SER A 133 1.23 -8.31 5.87
CA SER A 133 1.24 -9.77 6.05
C SER A 133 1.22 -10.52 4.72
N ALA A 134 1.61 -11.79 4.77
CA ALA A 134 1.48 -12.72 3.65
C ALA A 134 0.01 -12.96 3.29
N SER A 135 -0.27 -13.06 1.99
CA SER A 135 -1.56 -13.51 1.47
C SER A 135 -1.83 -14.96 1.87
N VAL A 136 -3.10 -15.33 1.97
CA VAL A 136 -3.55 -16.73 2.10
C VAL A 136 -3.91 -17.36 0.76
N ARG A 137 -3.97 -16.54 -0.30
CA ARG A 137 -4.13 -16.99 -1.68
C ARG A 137 -3.16 -16.26 -2.63
N PRO A 138 -2.71 -16.92 -3.72
CA PRO A 138 -2.82 -18.36 -3.98
C PRO A 138 -2.27 -19.23 -2.84
N LYS A 139 -2.80 -20.45 -2.67
CA LYS A 139 -2.34 -21.30 -1.56
C LYS A 139 -0.85 -21.59 -1.76
N PRO A 140 0.00 -21.45 -0.73
CA PRO A 140 1.40 -21.87 -0.81
C PRO A 140 1.48 -23.35 -1.22
N SER A 141 2.34 -23.67 -2.18
CA SER A 141 2.68 -25.03 -2.56
C SER A 141 3.78 -25.58 -1.64
N ALA A 142 4.07 -26.88 -1.71
CA ALA A 142 5.20 -27.46 -0.97
C ALA A 142 6.58 -26.84 -1.34
N LEU A 143 6.67 -26.18 -2.49
CA LEU A 143 7.87 -25.47 -2.97
C LEU A 143 7.86 -23.97 -2.60
N ASN A 144 6.68 -23.41 -2.26
CA ASN A 144 6.50 -22.00 -1.93
C ASN A 144 6.35 -21.83 -0.41
N GLN A 145 7.34 -21.21 0.23
CA GLN A 145 7.40 -21.15 1.70
C GLN A 145 6.50 -20.07 2.34
N GLY A 146 5.68 -19.36 1.56
CA GLY A 146 4.73 -18.38 2.09
C GLY A 146 3.90 -17.66 1.02
N GLY A 147 2.86 -16.94 1.44
CA GLY A 147 2.09 -16.06 0.57
C GLY A 147 2.77 -14.73 0.29
N VAL A 148 2.16 -13.92 -0.56
CA VAL A 148 2.72 -12.64 -1.03
C VAL A 148 2.42 -11.53 -0.02
N SER A 149 3.44 -10.78 0.40
CA SER A 149 3.25 -9.62 1.28
C SER A 149 2.43 -8.53 0.57
N SER A 150 1.55 -7.84 1.28
CA SER A 150 0.90 -6.65 0.72
C SER A 150 1.89 -5.50 0.44
N PHE A 151 3.07 -5.49 1.07
CA PHE A 151 4.15 -4.57 0.69
C PHE A 151 4.75 -4.93 -0.68
N GLU A 152 4.87 -6.22 -1.01
CA GLU A 152 5.31 -6.64 -2.35
C GLU A 152 4.28 -6.28 -3.41
N ALA A 153 2.98 -6.35 -3.08
CA ALA A 153 1.93 -5.87 -3.98
C ALA A 153 2.05 -4.36 -4.26
N LEU A 154 2.39 -3.55 -3.24
CA LEU A 154 2.69 -2.13 -3.44
C LEU A 154 3.98 -1.91 -4.23
N ASP A 155 5.02 -2.72 -4.02
CA ASP A 155 6.25 -2.69 -4.83
C ASP A 155 5.96 -2.98 -6.29
N ALA A 156 5.12 -3.98 -6.59
CA ALA A 156 4.69 -4.29 -7.95
C ALA A 156 3.97 -3.10 -8.61
N ILE A 157 3.05 -2.45 -7.89
CA ILE A 157 2.37 -1.24 -8.38
C ILE A 157 3.39 -0.13 -8.67
N VAL A 158 4.27 0.18 -7.72
CA VAL A 158 5.29 1.23 -7.88
C VAL A 158 6.21 0.92 -9.06
N CYS A 159 6.70 -0.31 -9.18
CA CYS A 159 7.55 -0.75 -10.30
C CYS A 159 6.83 -0.64 -11.65
N HIS A 160 5.55 -0.99 -11.73
CA HIS A 160 4.75 -0.86 -12.95
C HIS A 160 4.71 0.58 -13.44
N PHE A 161 4.31 1.50 -12.55
CA PHE A 161 4.12 2.91 -12.93
C PHE A 161 5.43 3.69 -13.03
N ALA A 162 6.51 3.22 -12.40
CA ALA A 162 7.86 3.76 -12.58
C ALA A 162 8.54 3.28 -13.88
N ASN A 163 7.91 2.39 -14.66
CA ASN A 163 8.46 1.93 -15.93
C ASN A 163 8.31 3.02 -17.01
N ARG A 164 9.39 3.74 -17.30
CA ARG A 164 9.42 4.80 -18.32
C ARG A 164 9.29 4.32 -19.76
N GLN A 165 9.42 3.01 -20.02
CA GLN A 165 9.07 2.45 -21.32
C GLN A 165 7.54 2.44 -21.53
N LEU A 166 6.78 2.32 -20.44
CA LEU A 166 5.32 2.41 -20.47
C LEU A 166 4.84 3.85 -20.27
N TYR A 167 5.40 4.57 -19.30
CA TYR A 167 5.00 5.92 -18.90
C TYR A 167 6.15 6.91 -19.12
N ALA A 168 6.38 7.31 -20.37
CA ALA A 168 7.57 8.09 -20.76
C ALA A 168 7.78 9.40 -19.97
N SER A 169 6.67 10.07 -19.63
CA SER A 169 6.64 11.37 -18.95
C SER A 169 6.48 11.29 -17.43
N ILE A 170 6.48 10.09 -16.83
CA ILE A 170 6.26 9.93 -15.39
C ILE A 170 7.34 10.65 -14.59
N LYS A 171 6.91 11.45 -13.62
CA LYS A 171 7.76 12.20 -12.70
C LYS A 171 7.49 11.83 -11.24
N ARG A 172 6.25 11.45 -10.93
CA ARG A 172 5.80 11.27 -9.54
C ARG A 172 4.82 10.12 -9.37
N ILE A 173 5.02 9.35 -8.31
CA ILE A 173 4.04 8.37 -7.79
C ILE A 173 3.70 8.78 -6.36
N VAL A 174 2.42 9.05 -6.12
CA VAL A 174 1.91 9.34 -4.77
C VAL A 174 1.19 8.10 -4.27
N VAL A 175 1.67 7.51 -3.17
CA VAL A 175 1.01 6.40 -2.50
C VAL A 175 0.26 6.95 -1.29
N SER A 176 -1.07 6.88 -1.31
CA SER A 176 -1.94 7.49 -0.33
C SER A 176 -2.94 6.49 0.23
N GLY A 177 -3.43 6.71 1.44
CA GLY A 177 -4.44 5.82 2.01
C GLY A 177 -5.15 6.41 3.20
N HIS A 178 -6.41 6.03 3.37
CA HIS A 178 -7.26 6.45 4.49
C HIS A 178 -7.50 5.31 5.48
N SER A 179 -7.57 5.64 6.78
CA SER A 179 -7.87 4.68 7.85
C SER A 179 -6.92 3.47 7.80
N MET A 180 -7.43 2.25 7.57
CA MET A 180 -6.59 1.06 7.41
C MET A 180 -5.60 1.15 6.25
N GLY A 181 -6.02 1.73 5.11
CA GLY A 181 -5.12 2.04 4.00
C GLY A 181 -4.04 3.03 4.42
N GLY A 182 -4.38 4.02 5.25
CA GLY A 182 -3.40 4.95 5.84
C GLY A 182 -2.38 4.25 6.72
N GLN A 183 -2.78 3.25 7.50
CA GLN A 183 -1.84 2.47 8.30
C GLN A 183 -0.89 1.65 7.39
N LEU A 184 -1.41 1.06 6.31
CA LEU A 184 -0.58 0.33 5.34
C LEU A 184 0.43 1.26 4.67
N VAL A 185 -0.01 2.45 4.22
CA VAL A 185 0.86 3.46 3.63
C VAL A 185 1.91 3.96 4.61
N GLN A 186 1.55 4.18 5.89
CA GLN A 186 2.50 4.61 6.91
C GLN A 186 3.62 3.58 7.08
N ARG A 187 3.25 2.31 7.27
CA ARG A 187 4.23 1.22 7.41
C ARG A 187 5.04 1.02 6.13
N TYR A 188 4.42 1.11 4.95
CA TYR A 188 5.11 0.97 3.67
C TYR A 188 6.04 2.15 3.38
N SER A 189 5.73 3.38 3.82
CA SER A 189 6.64 4.52 3.68
C SER A 189 7.94 4.32 4.48
N ILE A 190 7.85 3.63 5.62
CA ILE A 190 8.98 3.31 6.49
C ILE A 190 9.73 2.09 5.97
N LEU A 191 9.03 0.99 5.68
CA LEU A 191 9.58 -0.34 5.44
C LEU A 191 9.75 -0.69 3.96
N GLY A 192 8.95 -0.09 3.07
CA GLY A 192 8.94 -0.37 1.64
C GLY A 192 10.28 -0.09 0.95
N ALA A 193 10.65 -1.00 0.06
CA ALA A 193 11.90 -1.00 -0.69
C ALA A 193 11.68 -1.51 -2.13
N PRO A 194 10.83 -0.85 -2.95
CA PRO A 194 10.53 -1.31 -4.30
C PRO A 194 11.82 -1.47 -5.12
N PRO A 195 11.98 -2.58 -5.89
CA PRO A 195 13.21 -2.90 -6.61
C PRO A 195 13.33 -2.08 -7.90
N LEU A 196 13.50 -0.77 -7.73
CA LEU A 196 13.73 0.16 -8.82
C LEU A 196 15.19 0.14 -9.28
N SER A 197 15.42 0.38 -10.56
CA SER A 197 16.77 0.66 -11.05
C SER A 197 17.28 2.01 -10.54
N PRO A 198 18.61 2.26 -10.51
CA PRO A 198 19.13 3.58 -10.19
C PRO A 198 18.53 4.70 -11.05
N GLN A 199 18.30 4.42 -12.35
CA GLN A 199 17.69 5.37 -13.27
C GLN A 199 16.23 5.66 -12.92
N GLN A 200 15.46 4.64 -12.52
CA GLN A 200 14.07 4.84 -12.06
C GLN A 200 14.01 5.67 -10.77
N ARG A 201 14.89 5.39 -9.79
CA ARG A 201 14.98 6.17 -8.55
C ARG A 201 15.32 7.65 -8.79
N GLN A 202 16.13 7.95 -9.80
CA GLN A 202 16.45 9.33 -10.16
C GLN A 202 15.32 10.03 -10.93
N ALA A 203 14.59 9.28 -11.76
CA ALA A 203 13.58 9.85 -12.65
C ALA A 203 12.20 10.01 -12.01
N VAL A 204 11.86 9.17 -11.02
CA VAL A 204 10.51 9.11 -10.43
C VAL A 204 10.58 9.34 -8.93
N ARG A 205 9.93 10.42 -8.48
CA ARG A 205 9.76 10.68 -7.05
C ARG A 205 8.61 9.85 -6.50
N ILE A 206 8.83 9.21 -5.36
CA ILE A 206 7.79 8.50 -4.62
C ILE A 206 7.46 9.30 -3.37
N GLU A 207 6.20 9.65 -3.21
CA GLU A 207 5.68 10.42 -2.09
C GLU A 207 4.56 9.63 -1.41
N TYR A 208 4.40 9.84 -0.10
CA TYR A 208 3.44 9.10 0.71
C TYR A 208 2.47 10.06 1.40
N VAL A 209 1.18 9.75 1.39
CA VAL A 209 0.14 10.53 2.09
C VAL A 209 -0.63 9.62 3.02
N VAL A 210 -0.42 9.79 4.31
CA VAL A 210 -0.99 8.98 5.39
C VAL A 210 -2.19 9.73 5.98
N ILE A 211 -3.40 9.21 5.79
CA ILE A 211 -4.64 9.90 6.20
C ILE A 211 -5.32 9.11 7.31
N ASN A 212 -5.49 9.73 8.49
CA ASN A 212 -6.23 9.18 9.63
C ASN A 212 -5.94 7.70 9.98
N PRO A 213 -4.67 7.24 10.06
CA PRO A 213 -4.41 5.86 10.47
C PRO A 213 -4.80 5.68 11.95
N ALA A 214 -5.43 4.55 12.27
CA ALA A 214 -5.82 4.24 13.65
C ALA A 214 -4.62 3.89 14.55
N SER A 215 -3.50 3.47 13.96
CA SER A 215 -2.26 3.15 14.67
C SER A 215 -1.05 3.30 13.75
N TYR A 216 0.10 3.55 14.35
CA TYR A 216 1.38 3.83 13.70
C TYR A 216 2.42 2.78 14.07
N LEU A 217 3.38 2.55 13.17
CA LEU A 217 4.68 1.97 13.50
C LEU A 217 5.57 3.07 14.06
N TYR A 218 5.91 2.98 15.35
CA TYR A 218 6.84 3.89 16.03
C TYR A 218 8.28 3.39 15.92
N PHE A 219 9.24 4.30 15.84
CA PHE A 219 10.68 3.98 15.83
C PHE A 219 11.26 3.64 17.21
N THR A 220 10.54 3.98 18.29
CA THR A 220 10.95 3.70 19.67
C THR A 220 9.85 2.94 20.41
N ALA A 221 10.17 2.37 21.57
CA ALA A 221 9.19 1.72 22.46
C ALA A 221 8.37 2.74 23.29
N GLU A 222 8.73 4.03 23.27
CA GLU A 222 8.06 5.03 24.09
C GLU A 222 6.64 5.31 23.59
N ARG A 223 5.69 5.39 24.52
CA ARG A 223 4.27 5.56 24.23
C ARG A 223 3.69 6.68 25.11
N PRO A 224 2.87 7.61 24.55
CA PRO A 224 2.27 8.70 25.31
C PRO A 224 1.08 8.25 26.18
N GLY A 225 0.45 7.13 25.85
CA GLY A 225 -0.67 6.54 26.57
C GLY A 225 -0.24 5.47 27.58
N SER A 226 -1.20 4.70 28.06
CA SER A 226 -0.96 3.62 29.03
C SER A 226 -0.01 2.56 28.45
N PRO A 227 0.94 2.04 29.25
CA PRO A 227 1.82 0.96 28.80
C PRO A 227 1.03 -0.28 28.35
N ALA A 228 1.53 -0.94 27.30
CA ALA A 228 1.05 -2.24 26.85
C ALA A 228 2.26 -3.15 26.62
N ALA A 229 2.14 -4.43 27.02
CA ALA A 229 3.26 -5.38 27.00
C ALA A 229 3.88 -5.55 25.61
N ASP A 230 3.05 -5.60 24.57
CA ASP A 230 3.48 -5.78 23.18
C ASP A 230 3.51 -4.47 22.39
N ALA A 231 3.58 -3.31 23.08
CA ALA A 231 3.53 -2.00 22.43
C ALA A 231 4.63 -1.78 21.39
N ASN A 232 5.78 -2.44 21.54
CA ASN A 232 6.91 -2.36 20.61
C ASN A 232 6.99 -3.55 19.63
N VAL A 233 6.09 -4.54 19.74
CA VAL A 233 5.99 -5.64 18.76
C VAL A 233 5.40 -5.11 17.46
N TYR A 234 5.92 -5.60 16.32
CA TYR A 234 5.32 -5.31 15.02
C TYR A 234 3.84 -5.73 15.05
N LYS A 235 2.89 -4.83 14.75
CA LYS A 235 2.97 -3.70 13.81
C LYS A 235 3.04 -2.29 14.42
N TYR A 236 3.34 -2.18 15.71
CA TYR A 236 3.35 -0.91 16.47
C TYR A 236 4.76 -0.42 16.81
N GLY A 237 5.73 -1.33 16.86
CA GLY A 237 7.16 -1.05 16.95
C GLY A 237 7.98 -2.06 16.13
N PHE A 238 9.28 -2.12 16.39
CA PHE A 238 10.22 -2.89 15.59
C PHE A 238 10.54 -4.29 16.14
N ASP A 239 10.07 -4.65 17.33
CA ASP A 239 10.29 -5.98 17.88
C ASP A 239 9.60 -7.03 17.01
N GLN A 240 10.32 -8.13 16.73
CA GLN A 240 9.83 -9.23 15.89
C GLN A 240 9.48 -8.84 14.44
N LEU A 241 9.93 -7.68 13.93
CA LEU A 241 9.64 -7.23 12.55
C LEU A 241 9.92 -8.33 11.50
N ALA A 242 11.12 -8.91 11.53
CA ALA A 242 11.54 -9.91 10.55
C ALA A 242 10.67 -11.18 10.55
N SER A 243 10.18 -11.62 11.73
CA SER A 243 9.32 -12.80 11.81
C SER A 243 7.89 -12.50 11.40
N LYS A 244 7.38 -11.30 11.71
CA LYS A 244 6.01 -10.89 11.38
C LYS A 244 5.82 -10.49 9.91
N VAL A 245 6.88 -10.05 9.23
CA VAL A 245 6.88 -9.65 7.82
C VAL A 245 7.84 -10.52 6.99
N SER A 246 7.95 -11.80 7.35
CA SER A 246 8.97 -12.73 6.84
C SER A 246 8.92 -13.02 5.34
N THR A 247 7.78 -12.80 4.69
CA THR A 247 7.65 -12.97 3.23
C THR A 247 8.01 -11.73 2.44
N TYR A 248 8.22 -10.58 3.10
CA TYR A 248 8.64 -9.36 2.42
C TYR A 248 10.17 -9.26 2.37
N ARG A 249 10.72 -9.39 1.16
CA ARG A 249 12.17 -9.35 0.92
C ARG A 249 12.81 -7.98 1.12
N GLY A 250 12.02 -6.92 1.20
CA GLY A 250 12.51 -5.58 1.53
C GLY A 250 12.98 -5.43 2.98
N ILE A 251 12.67 -6.39 3.85
CA ILE A 251 13.19 -6.46 5.22
C ILE A 251 14.44 -7.34 5.26
N GLU A 252 15.56 -6.77 5.69
CA GLU A 252 16.78 -7.51 5.99
C GLU A 252 16.98 -7.62 7.50
N ASN A 253 17.38 -8.80 7.99
CA ASN A 253 17.52 -9.07 9.43
C ASN A 253 18.58 -8.19 10.14
N SER A 254 19.47 -7.55 9.39
CA SER A 254 20.50 -6.65 9.92
C SER A 254 20.01 -5.20 10.14
N GLN A 255 18.80 -4.86 9.69
CA GLN A 255 18.27 -3.50 9.75
C GLN A 255 17.44 -3.30 11.02
N ASP A 256 17.79 -2.29 11.82
CA ASP A 256 17.08 -1.90 13.04
C ASP A 256 16.20 -0.66 12.81
N ALA A 257 15.50 -0.21 13.86
CA ALA A 257 14.64 0.97 13.78
C ALA A 257 15.40 2.23 13.34
N GLN A 258 16.67 2.39 13.75
CA GLN A 258 17.48 3.56 13.40
C GLN A 258 17.79 3.58 11.89
N PHE A 259 18.11 2.44 11.30
CA PHE A 259 18.27 2.35 9.84
C PHE A 259 17.04 2.86 9.10
N TYR A 260 15.85 2.42 9.51
CA TYR A 260 14.60 2.83 8.86
C TYR A 260 14.27 4.30 9.12
N LEU A 261 14.58 4.84 10.31
CA LEU A 261 14.43 6.26 10.62
C LEU A 261 15.33 7.11 9.73
N ASP A 262 16.61 6.77 9.65
CA ASP A 262 17.58 7.43 8.79
C ASP A 262 17.13 7.42 7.32
N ARG A 263 16.65 6.26 6.84
CA ARG A 263 16.09 6.13 5.49
C ARG A 263 14.86 7.01 5.29
N MET A 264 13.95 7.03 6.26
CA MET A 264 12.74 7.86 6.19
C MET A 264 13.11 9.34 6.09
N LEU A 265 14.01 9.83 6.95
CA LEU A 265 14.42 11.24 6.99
C LEU A 265 15.20 11.67 5.75
N ARG A 266 16.02 10.78 5.17
CA ARG A 266 16.89 11.13 4.03
C ARG A 266 16.23 10.92 2.67
N GLU A 267 15.36 9.92 2.55
CA GLU A 267 14.91 9.43 1.24
C GLU A 267 13.39 9.48 1.04
N ARG A 268 12.58 9.66 2.09
CA ARG A 268 11.12 9.55 1.99
C ARG A 268 10.46 10.91 2.16
N THR A 269 9.52 11.21 1.27
CA THR A 269 8.63 12.38 1.41
C THR A 269 7.28 11.87 1.91
N VAL A 270 6.93 12.18 3.16
CA VAL A 270 5.72 11.67 3.82
C VAL A 270 4.90 12.83 4.37
N ALA A 271 3.65 12.95 3.93
CA ALA A 271 2.67 13.87 4.47
C ALA A 271 1.65 13.13 5.33
N PHE A 272 1.32 13.70 6.49
CA PHE A 272 0.28 13.19 7.37
C PHE A 272 -0.91 14.13 7.34
N LEU A 273 -2.12 13.58 7.14
CA LEU A 273 -3.37 14.32 7.14
C LEU A 273 -4.29 13.78 8.22
N HIS A 274 -4.74 14.68 9.10
CA HIS A 274 -5.62 14.36 10.22
C HIS A 274 -6.86 15.22 10.23
N GLY A 275 -8.02 14.56 10.20
CA GLY A 275 -9.29 15.21 10.48
C GLY A 275 -9.42 15.50 11.97
N GLU A 276 -9.61 16.76 12.36
CA GLU A 276 -9.77 17.12 13.78
C GLU A 276 -11.04 16.54 14.42
N ALA A 277 -12.02 16.19 13.59
CA ALA A 277 -13.24 15.51 13.99
C ALA A 277 -13.09 13.97 14.10
N ASP A 278 -11.96 13.41 13.67
CA ASP A 278 -11.70 11.97 13.79
C ASP A 278 -11.31 11.62 15.24
N ARG A 279 -12.35 11.40 16.04
CA ARG A 279 -12.29 11.02 17.46
C ARG A 279 -12.77 9.58 17.66
N GLY A 280 -12.79 8.77 16.60
CA GLY A 280 -13.08 7.35 16.69
C GLY A 280 -11.87 6.59 17.22
N VAL A 281 -12.10 5.48 17.93
CA VAL A 281 -11.02 4.63 18.46
C VAL A 281 -10.25 3.95 17.32
N GLY A 282 -10.97 3.41 16.33
CA GLY A 282 -10.39 2.73 15.17
C GLY A 282 -9.76 1.38 15.51
N ASP A 283 -8.63 1.39 16.21
CA ASP A 283 -7.84 0.24 16.65
C ASP A 283 -7.81 0.19 18.18
N ASP A 284 -8.68 -0.63 18.77
CA ASP A 284 -8.94 -0.69 20.21
C ASP A 284 -8.00 -1.62 20.99
N ARG A 285 -6.99 -2.19 20.31
CA ARG A 285 -5.97 -3.03 20.93
C ARG A 285 -5.10 -2.20 21.90
N PRO A 286 -4.69 -2.77 23.05
CA PRO A 286 -3.89 -2.05 24.05
C PRO A 286 -2.65 -1.36 23.47
N GLU A 287 -1.96 -1.98 22.52
CA GLU A 287 -0.75 -1.45 21.90
C GLU A 287 -1.02 -0.24 21.00
N ALA A 288 -2.20 -0.18 20.37
CA ALA A 288 -2.64 0.98 19.61
C ALA A 288 -3.08 2.10 20.55
N MET A 289 -3.83 1.77 21.61
CA MET A 289 -4.26 2.73 22.63
C MET A 289 -3.09 3.34 23.42
N ALA A 290 -1.98 2.61 23.56
CA ALA A 290 -0.73 3.13 24.12
C ALA A 290 -0.21 4.33 23.29
N GLN A 291 -0.56 4.44 22.02
CA GLN A 291 -0.13 5.57 21.17
C GLN A 291 -0.92 6.85 21.44
N GLY A 292 -2.02 6.78 22.19
CA GLY A 292 -2.97 7.88 22.36
C GLY A 292 -4.40 7.39 22.14
N ALA A 293 -5.37 8.04 22.77
CA ALA A 293 -6.76 7.55 22.79
C ALA A 293 -7.45 7.57 21.40
N PHE A 294 -7.01 8.46 20.49
CA PHE A 294 -7.58 8.65 19.15
C PHE A 294 -6.50 9.03 18.11
N PRO A 295 -6.74 8.82 16.80
CA PRO A 295 -5.77 9.05 15.72
C PRO A 295 -5.04 10.41 15.78
N LEU A 296 -5.75 11.49 16.07
CA LEU A 296 -5.18 12.84 16.20
C LEU A 296 -4.19 12.95 17.37
N THR A 297 -4.52 12.35 18.52
CA THR A 297 -3.62 12.34 19.69
C THR A 297 -2.39 11.47 19.44
N SER A 298 -2.57 10.34 18.74
CA SER A 298 -1.48 9.45 18.37
C SER A 298 -0.52 10.08 17.37
N HIS A 299 -1.02 10.90 16.45
CA HIS A 299 -0.19 11.65 15.51
C HIS A 299 0.62 12.77 16.16
N ARG A 300 -0.03 13.59 17.00
CA ARG A 300 0.68 14.67 17.71
C ARG A 300 1.83 14.11 18.54
N ALA A 301 1.65 12.95 19.16
CA ALA A 301 2.70 12.30 19.92
C ALA A 301 3.82 11.69 19.06
N SER A 302 3.52 11.16 17.86
CA SER A 302 4.54 10.64 16.96
C SER A 302 5.40 11.78 16.39
N VAL A 303 4.78 12.86 15.87
CA VAL A 303 5.51 13.95 15.21
C VAL A 303 6.32 14.79 16.19
N CYS A 304 5.80 15.11 17.38
CA CYS A 304 6.51 15.95 18.34
C CYS A 304 7.75 15.28 18.95
N LYS A 305 7.87 13.95 18.88
CA LYS A 305 9.04 13.22 19.38
C LYS A 305 10.09 12.95 18.29
N ASP A 306 9.65 12.73 17.05
CA ASP A 306 10.56 12.49 15.91
C ASP A 306 11.19 13.79 15.35
N SER A 307 10.80 14.97 15.87
CA SER A 307 11.33 16.30 15.48
C SER A 307 12.40 16.87 16.42
N VAL A 308 12.98 16.03 17.29
CA VAL A 308 14.10 16.42 18.17
C VAL A 308 15.35 15.59 17.84
N SER A 309 16.01 15.93 16.73
CA SER A 309 17.48 15.84 16.52
C SER A 309 17.86 16.44 15.18
#